data_AF-A0A6A4HM69-F1
#
_entry.id   AF-A0A6A4HM69-F1
#
_cell.length_a   1.000
_cell.length_b   1.000
_cell.length_c   1.000
_cell.angle_alpha   90.00
_cell.angle_beta   90.00
_cell.angle_gamma   90.00
#
_symmetry.space_group_name_H-M   'P 1'
#
loop_
_entity.id
_entity.type
_entity.pdbx_description
1 polymer ?
#
loop_
_entity_poly.entity_id
_entity_poly.type
_entity_poly.pdbx_seq_one_letter_code
_entity_poly.pdbx_strand_id
1 'polypeptide(L)'
;PVTESSVSSGACTPVTDGSLTPQSRARKHVCFCPEEDGLEEVFYADIWDRTPAEPARQLSYQDILELKAIQKTLPRAQQLPDLITGKPAHHYL
;
A
#
# COMPACT_ATOMS: atom_id res chain seq x y z
N PRO A 1 3.91 17.52 38.36
CA PRO A 1 2.66 17.00 37.74
C PRO A 1 2.70 17.20 36.22
N VAL A 2 3.09 16.15 35.50
CA VAL A 2 3.13 16.13 34.03
C VAL A 2 1.75 15.76 33.49
N THR A 3 1.19 16.64 32.65
CA THR A 3 -0.09 16.45 31.97
C THR A 3 0.07 15.52 30.78
N GLU A 4 -0.55 14.34 30.82
CA GLU A 4 -0.62 13.44 29.68
C GLU A 4 -1.78 13.82 28.75
N SER A 5 -1.45 14.30 27.56
CA SER A 5 -2.39 14.55 26.48
C SER A 5 -2.73 13.24 25.77
N SER A 6 -3.91 12.68 26.06
CA SER A 6 -4.49 11.56 25.31
C SER A 6 -4.80 11.96 23.87
N VAL A 7 -4.10 11.38 22.91
CA VAL A 7 -4.42 11.49 21.48
C VAL A 7 -5.49 10.46 21.14
N SER A 8 -6.70 10.94 20.85
CA SER A 8 -7.81 10.11 20.37
C SER A 8 -7.61 9.82 18.87
N SER A 9 -7.18 8.60 18.53
CA SER A 9 -7.07 8.15 17.14
C SER A 9 -8.46 7.94 16.53
N GLY A 10 -8.67 8.54 15.35
CA GLY A 10 -9.92 8.49 14.61
C GLY A 10 -10.34 7.07 14.21
N ALA A 11 -11.61 6.76 14.45
CA ALA A 11 -12.21 5.50 14.05
C ALA A 11 -12.56 5.52 12.55
N CYS A 12 -11.97 4.61 11.76
CA CYS A 12 -12.54 4.22 10.47
C CYS A 12 -13.49 3.03 10.71
N THR A 13 -14.72 3.12 10.21
CA THR A 13 -15.69 2.02 10.31
C THR A 13 -15.89 1.41 8.92
N PRO A 14 -15.62 0.10 8.73
CA PRO A 14 -16.18 -0.60 7.59
C PRO A 14 -17.59 -1.07 7.96
N VAL A 15 -18.59 -0.51 7.27
CA VAL A 15 -19.97 -1.03 7.31
C VAL A 15 -20.02 -2.25 6.40
N THR A 16 -20.38 -3.40 6.93
CA THR A 16 -20.63 -4.62 6.15
C THR A 16 -22.10 -4.98 6.19
N ASP A 17 -22.59 -5.28 5.00
CA ASP A 17 -23.96 -5.52 4.59
C ASP A 17 -24.62 -6.72 5.30
N GLY A 18 -25.95 -6.70 5.35
CA GLY A 18 -26.79 -7.37 6.33
C GLY A 18 -26.87 -8.90 6.27
N SER A 19 -26.96 -9.51 7.46
CA SER A 19 -27.58 -10.81 7.67
C SER A 19 -28.16 -10.86 9.09
N LEU A 20 -29.49 -10.93 9.19
CA LEU A 20 -30.29 -10.86 10.42
C LEU A 20 -30.31 -12.22 11.16
N THR A 21 -29.17 -12.60 11.75
CA THR A 21 -29.15 -13.61 12.83
C THR A 21 -28.39 -13.05 14.02
N PRO A 22 -28.81 -13.28 15.28
CA PRO A 22 -28.06 -12.84 16.46
C PRO A 22 -26.89 -13.81 16.70
N GLN A 23 -26.03 -13.98 15.70
CA GLN A 23 -24.68 -14.44 15.96
C GLN A 23 -24.00 -13.29 16.71
N SER A 24 -23.72 -13.52 17.99
CA SER A 24 -22.84 -12.67 18.80
C SER A 24 -21.74 -12.12 17.90
N ARG A 25 -21.79 -10.82 17.61
CA ARG A 25 -20.88 -10.17 16.66
C ARG A 25 -19.51 -10.23 17.31
N ALA A 26 -18.77 -11.31 17.05
CA ALA A 26 -17.51 -11.59 17.70
C ALA A 26 -16.59 -10.41 17.44
N ARG A 27 -16.31 -9.64 18.50
CA ARG A 27 -15.39 -8.51 18.42
C ARG A 27 -14.02 -9.12 18.20
N LYS A 28 -13.44 -8.89 17.03
CA LYS A 28 -12.05 -9.25 16.77
C LYS A 28 -11.20 -8.34 17.65
N HIS A 29 -10.34 -8.94 18.46
CA HIS A 29 -9.36 -8.23 19.26
C HIS A 29 -7.98 -8.49 18.67
N VAL A 30 -7.18 -7.43 18.53
CA VAL A 30 -5.78 -7.54 18.12
C VAL A 30 -4.96 -7.55 19.41
N CYS A 31 -4.04 -8.50 19.52
CA CYS A 31 -3.04 -8.55 20.58
C CYS A 31 -1.67 -8.46 19.91
N PHE A 32 -0.82 -7.57 20.40
CA PHE A 32 0.57 -7.48 20.01
C PHE A 32 1.38 -8.33 20.98
N CYS A 33 2.38 -9.04 20.48
CA CYS A 33 3.27 -9.81 21.36
C CYS A 33 4.02 -8.82 22.27
N PRO A 34 4.09 -9.06 23.59
CA PRO A 34 4.89 -8.24 24.49
C PRO A 34 6.37 -8.29 24.10
N GLU A 35 7.09 -7.19 24.32
CA GLU A 35 8.53 -7.07 24.00
C GLU A 35 9.38 -8.16 24.66
N GLU A 36 8.91 -8.68 25.79
CA GLU A 36 9.54 -9.72 26.61
C GLU A 36 9.54 -11.11 25.95
N ASP A 37 8.66 -11.35 24.99
CA ASP A 37 8.54 -12.64 24.30
C ASP A 37 9.64 -12.85 23.23
N GLY A 38 10.46 -11.82 22.95
CA GLY A 38 11.63 -11.93 22.06
C GLY A 38 11.30 -12.33 20.62
N LEU A 39 10.04 -12.17 20.20
CA LEU A 39 9.56 -12.51 18.85
C LEU A 39 9.88 -11.42 17.81
N GLU A 40 10.40 -10.27 18.25
CA GLU A 40 10.81 -9.20 17.34
C GLU A 40 12.14 -9.58 16.67
N GLU A 41 12.05 -10.00 15.42
CA GLU A 41 13.22 -10.29 14.59
C GLU A 41 13.64 -9.04 13.82
N VAL A 42 14.84 -8.53 14.13
CA VAL A 42 15.39 -7.32 13.50
C VAL A 42 16.38 -7.71 12.42
N PHE A 43 16.06 -7.33 11.18
CA PHE A 43 16.99 -7.44 10.05
C PHE A 43 17.47 -6.07 9.62
N TYR A 44 18.78 -5.95 9.38
CA TYR A 44 19.34 -4.75 8.81
C TYR A 44 19.23 -4.80 7.30
N ALA A 45 18.53 -3.82 6.74
CA ALA A 45 18.59 -3.58 5.31
C ALA A 45 19.96 -3.02 4.94
N ASP A 46 20.41 -3.32 3.72
CA ASP A 46 21.62 -2.74 3.17
C ASP A 46 21.57 -1.20 3.16
N ILE A 47 22.75 -0.60 3.21
CA ILE A 47 22.92 0.84 3.07
C ILE A 47 22.80 1.16 1.58
N TRP A 48 21.55 1.21 1.11
CA TRP A 48 21.22 1.73 -0.21
C TRP A 48 20.83 3.20 -0.10
N ASP A 49 21.24 4.01 -1.08
CA ASP A 49 20.84 5.40 -1.17
C ASP A 49 19.33 5.50 -1.41
N ARG A 50 18.59 5.94 -0.38
CA ARG A 50 17.14 6.14 -0.44
C ARG A 50 16.76 7.55 -0.91
N THR A 51 17.73 8.36 -1.33
CA THR A 51 17.45 9.69 -1.87
C THR A 51 16.55 9.53 -3.09
N PRO A 52 15.33 10.10 -3.08
CA PRO A 52 14.46 10.06 -4.25
C PRO A 52 15.19 10.68 -5.44
N ALA A 53 15.07 10.07 -6.61
CA ALA A 53 15.59 10.68 -7.82
C ALA A 53 14.91 12.05 -8.02
N GLU A 54 15.70 13.06 -8.41
CA GLU A 54 15.18 14.36 -8.79
C GLU A 54 14.07 14.18 -9.84
N PRO A 55 12.98 14.97 -9.77
CA PRO A 55 11.95 14.94 -10.79
C PRO A 55 12.56 15.08 -12.18
N ALA A 56 12.06 14.30 -13.14
CA ALA A 56 12.51 14.39 -14.52
C ALA A 56 12.46 15.86 -14.98
N ARG A 57 13.52 16.30 -15.66
CA ARG A 57 13.59 17.65 -16.24
C ARG A 57 12.35 17.89 -17.11
N GLN A 58 11.95 19.15 -17.27
CA GLN A 58 10.85 19.50 -18.17
C GLN A 58 11.16 18.98 -19.58
N LEU A 59 10.37 17.99 -20.01
CA LEU A 59 10.50 17.38 -21.33
C LEU A 59 9.91 18.32 -22.38
N SER A 60 10.58 18.41 -23.53
CA SER A 60 9.97 19.09 -24.67
C SER A 60 8.80 18.27 -25.21
N TYR A 61 7.93 18.91 -26.01
CA TYR A 61 6.84 18.20 -26.66
C TYR A 61 7.35 17.06 -27.57
N GLN A 62 8.50 17.26 -28.22
CA GLN A 62 9.12 16.25 -29.07
C GLN A 62 9.54 15.02 -28.25
N ASP A 63 10.15 15.23 -27.08
CA ASP A 63 10.57 14.14 -26.19
C ASP A 63 9.35 13.34 -25.72
N ILE A 64 8.22 14.01 -25.44
CA ILE A 64 6.97 13.34 -25.05
C ILE A 64 6.44 12.46 -26.19
N LEU A 65 6.52 12.92 -27.44
CA LEU A 65 6.10 12.12 -28.60
C LEU A 65 6.98 10.89 -28.79
N GLU A 66 8.30 11.06 -28.64
CA GLU A 66 9.26 9.96 -28.72
C GLU A 66 9.02 8.92 -27.62
N LEU A 67 8.86 9.36 -26.36
CA LEU A 67 8.55 8.46 -25.24
C LEU A 67 7.26 7.68 -25.47
N LYS A 68 6.22 8.32 -26.02
CA LYS A 68 4.97 7.63 -26.39
C LYS A 68 5.18 6.61 -27.50
N ALA A 69 6.08 6.88 -28.44
CA ALA A 69 6.41 5.93 -29.49
C ALA A 69 7.14 4.71 -28.91
N ILE A 70 8.14 4.93 -28.05
CA ILE A 70 8.88 3.87 -27.34
C ILE A 70 7.92 3.02 -26.50
N GLN A 71 7.06 3.65 -25.71
CA GLN A 71 6.12 2.91 -24.87
C GLN A 71 5.23 1.98 -25.71
N LYS A 72 4.80 2.42 -26.90
CA LYS A 72 3.99 1.59 -27.81
C LYS A 72 4.74 0.42 -28.43
N THR A 73 6.07 0.51 -28.59
CA THR A 73 6.88 -0.57 -29.16
C THR A 73 7.31 -1.61 -28.13
N LEU A 74 7.30 -1.25 -26.85
CA LEU A 74 7.63 -2.18 -25.77
C LEU A 74 6.60 -3.31 -25.66
N PRO A 75 7.02 -4.54 -25.34
CA PRO A 75 6.10 -5.64 -25.07
C PRO A 75 5.28 -5.31 -23.84
N ARG A 76 3.98 -5.59 -23.89
CA ARG A 76 3.12 -5.37 -22.73
C ARG A 76 3.34 -6.47 -21.70
N ALA A 77 3.39 -6.09 -20.43
CA ALA A 77 3.47 -7.05 -19.35
C ALA A 77 2.17 -7.86 -19.26
N GLN A 78 2.28 -9.17 -19.08
CA GLN A 78 1.15 -10.01 -18.71
C GLN A 78 0.93 -9.87 -17.21
N GLN A 79 0.01 -8.99 -16.80
CA GLN A 79 -0.37 -8.90 -15.39
C GLN A 79 -1.53 -9.83 -15.09
N LEU A 80 -1.43 -10.51 -13.94
CA LEU A 80 -2.51 -11.31 -13.39
C LEU A 80 -3.68 -10.39 -12.94
N PRO A 81 -4.90 -10.93 -12.82
CA PRO A 81 -6.01 -10.19 -12.23
C PRO A 81 -5.67 -9.70 -10.83
N ASP A 82 -5.95 -8.43 -10.55
CA ASP A 82 -5.79 -7.87 -9.22
C ASP A 82 -6.99 -8.26 -8.35
N LEU A 83 -6.77 -9.16 -7.40
CA LEU A 83 -7.80 -9.68 -6.51
C LEU A 83 -8.24 -8.66 -5.43
N ILE A 84 -7.44 -7.62 -5.19
CA ILE A 84 -7.71 -6.62 -4.14
C ILE A 84 -8.51 -5.46 -4.71
N THR A 85 -8.18 -5.00 -5.92
CA THR A 85 -8.92 -3.91 -6.57
C THR A 85 -9.99 -4.39 -7.55
N GLY A 86 -10.05 -5.70 -7.82
CA GLY A 86 -11.01 -6.32 -8.74
C GLY A 86 -10.75 -6.01 -10.21
N LYS A 87 -9.58 -5.46 -10.54
CA LYS A 87 -9.23 -5.12 -11.93
C LYS A 87 -8.93 -6.41 -12.70
N PRO A 88 -9.52 -6.61 -13.89
CA PRO A 88 -9.24 -7.79 -14.67
C PRO A 88 -7.78 -7.82 -15.14
N ALA A 89 -7.33 -8.96 -15.64
CA ALA A 89 -6.02 -9.08 -16.24
C ALA A 89 -5.86 -8.00 -17.33
N HIS A 90 -4.84 -7.18 -17.18
CA HIS A 90 -4.59 -6.05 -18.08
C HIS A 90 -3.15 -6.08 -18.55
N HIS A 91 -2.96 -5.58 -19.76
CA HIS A 91 -1.65 -5.44 -20.36
C HIS A 91 -1.20 -3.99 -20.20
N TYR A 92 -0.49 -3.71 -19.11
CA TYR A 92 0.17 -2.42 -18.88
C TYR A 92 1.59 -2.42 -19.44
N LEU A 93 2.14 -1.20 -19.58
CA LEU A 93 3.51 -0.90 -19.96
C LEU A 93 4.19 -0.21 -18.79
#